data_AF-A0A4V2XQ71-F1
#
_entry.id   AF-A0A4V2XQ71-F1
#
_cell.length_a   1.000
_cell.length_b   1.000
_cell.length_c   1.000
_cell.angle_alpha   90.00
_cell.angle_beta   90.00
_cell.angle_gamma   90.00
#
_symmetry.space_group_name_H-M   'P 1'
#
loop_
_entity.id
_entity.type
_entity.pdbx_description
1 polymer ?
#
loop_
_entity_poly.entity_id
_entity_poly.type
_entity_poly.pdbx_seq_one_letter_code
_entity_poly.pdbx_strand_id
1 'polypeptide(L)'
;MNKLERVRRLELPADLFADVSEKLVDAWRARASKEYPANLERMKPPRRLTLLATLCHVRQTEITDSLVDLFIQLVLKINTRAERRVRRSWGRS
;
A
#
# COMPACT_ATOMS: atom_id res chain seq x y z
N MET A 1 -6.98 -16.63 -3.78
CA MET A 1 -5.90 -15.68 -4.11
C MET A 1 -6.43 -14.26 -3.96
N ASN A 2 -5.98 -13.55 -2.92
CA ASN A 2 -6.40 -12.18 -2.65
C ASN A 2 -5.67 -11.18 -3.57
N LYS A 3 -6.22 -9.98 -3.76
CA LYS A 3 -5.64 -8.91 -4.59
C LYS A 3 -4.18 -8.60 -4.23
N LEU A 4 -3.83 -8.65 -2.94
CA LEU A 4 -2.46 -8.46 -2.46
C LEU A 4 -1.50 -9.56 -2.95
N GLU A 5 -1.91 -10.82 -2.90
CA GLU A 5 -1.10 -11.94 -3.38
C GLU A 5 -0.86 -11.84 -4.89
N ARG A 6 -1.86 -11.37 -5.64
CA ARG A 6 -1.72 -11.13 -7.09
C ARG A 6 -0.69 -10.05 -7.39
N VAL A 7 -0.67 -8.97 -6.62
CA VAL A 7 0.29 -7.86 -6.80
C VAL A 7 1.70 -8.27 -6.36
N ARG A 8 1.85 -8.97 -5.23
CA ARG A 8 3.15 -9.43 -4.74
C ARG A 8 3.83 -10.43 -5.69
N ARG A 9 3.05 -11.28 -6.37
CA ARG A 9 3.59 -12.21 -7.40
C ARG A 9 4.08 -11.53 -8.68
N LEU A 10 3.86 -10.22 -8.85
CA LEU A 10 4.46 -9.47 -9.95
C LEU A 10 5.94 -9.14 -9.69
N GLU A 11 6.42 -9.35 -8.46
CA GLU A 11 7.83 -9.18 -8.06
C GLU A 11 8.42 -7.84 -8.54
N LEU A 12 7.59 -6.79 -8.52
CA LEU A 12 8.01 -5.46 -8.93
C LEU A 12 9.07 -4.94 -7.95
N PRO A 13 10.21 -4.42 -8.44
CA PRO A 13 11.21 -3.81 -7.58
C PRO A 13 10.59 -2.67 -6.74
N ALA A 14 10.95 -2.60 -5.46
CA ALA A 14 10.45 -1.56 -4.55
C ALA A 14 10.95 -0.16 -4.96
N ASP A 15 12.05 -0.11 -5.70
CA ASP A 15 12.74 1.07 -6.22
C ASP A 15 12.43 1.34 -7.71
N LEU A 16 11.47 0.62 -8.31
CA LEU A 16 11.12 0.74 -9.74
C LEU A 16 10.79 2.18 -10.18
N PHE A 17 10.32 3.01 -9.25
CA PHE A 17 9.99 4.41 -9.47
C PHE A 17 10.84 5.37 -8.64
N ALA A 18 11.98 4.93 -8.08
CA ALA A 18 12.81 5.75 -7.19
C ALA A 18 13.32 7.05 -7.86
N ASP A 19 13.61 7.00 -9.16
CA ASP A 19 14.07 8.16 -9.94
C ASP A 19 12.92 9.01 -10.51
N VAL A 20 11.66 8.64 -10.21
CA VAL A 20 10.47 9.32 -10.72
C VAL A 20 9.84 10.12 -9.60
N SER A 21 9.48 11.38 -9.88
CA SER A 21 8.82 12.21 -8.87
C SER A 21 7.48 11.63 -8.43
N GLU A 22 7.19 11.68 -7.13
CA GLU A 22 5.93 11.18 -6.54
C GLU A 22 4.69 11.76 -7.25
N LYS A 23 4.71 13.06 -7.57
CA LYS A 23 3.64 13.74 -8.32
C LYS A 23 3.38 13.11 -9.69
N LEU A 24 4.42 12.63 -10.37
CA LEU A 24 4.29 11.99 -11.68
C LEU A 24 3.75 10.56 -11.54
N VAL A 25 4.21 9.82 -10.53
CA VAL A 25 3.68 8.49 -10.16
C VAL A 25 2.19 8.59 -9.83
N ASP A 26 1.78 9.60 -9.06
CA ASP A 26 0.37 9.85 -8.73
C ASP A 26 -0.47 10.18 -9.96
N ALA A 27 0.06 11.00 -10.88
CA ALA A 27 -0.63 11.31 -12.13
C ALA A 27 -0.83 10.06 -12.98
N TRP A 28 0.17 9.18 -13.06
CA TRP A 28 0.08 7.89 -13.75
C TRP A 28 -0.90 6.93 -13.07
N ARG A 29 -0.91 6.85 -11.73
CA ARG A 29 -1.88 6.08 -10.95
C ARG A 29 -3.32 6.56 -11.19
N ALA A 30 -3.55 7.87 -11.14
CA ALA A 30 -4.86 8.47 -11.36
C ALA A 30 -5.37 8.20 -12.77
N ARG A 31 -4.47 8.23 -13.76
CA ARG A 31 -4.78 7.87 -15.15
C ARG A 31 -5.09 6.39 -15.30
N ALA A 32 -4.23 5.51 -14.76
CA ALA A 32 -4.42 4.06 -14.83
C ALA A 32 -5.71 3.60 -14.16
N SER A 33 -6.09 4.24 -13.04
CA SER A 33 -7.31 3.89 -12.29
C SER A 33 -8.60 4.27 -13.02
N LYS A 34 -8.55 5.23 -13.96
CA LYS A 34 -9.68 5.70 -14.76
C LYS A 34 -9.72 5.08 -16.16
N GLU A 35 -8.66 4.39 -16.57
CA GLU A 35 -8.54 3.84 -17.91
C GLU A 35 -9.31 2.52 -18.03
N TYR A 36 -10.11 2.39 -19.10
CA TYR A 36 -10.82 1.14 -19.37
C TYR A 36 -9.84 0.04 -19.81
N PRO A 37 -10.06 -1.23 -19.43
CA PRO A 37 -9.19 -2.35 -19.84
C PRO A 37 -8.96 -2.42 -21.36
N ALA A 38 -10.01 -2.22 -22.16
CA ALA A 38 -9.91 -2.22 -23.62
C ALA A 38 -9.05 -1.07 -24.17
N ASN A 39 -9.01 0.08 -23.50
CA ASN A 39 -8.13 1.19 -23.88
C ASN A 39 -6.68 0.86 -23.55
N LEU A 40 -6.41 0.25 -22.39
CA LEU A 40 -5.07 -0.22 -22.02
C LEU A 40 -4.55 -1.21 -23.06
N GLU A 41 -5.37 -2.17 -23.49
CA GLU A 41 -4.98 -3.17 -24.50
C GLU A 41 -4.57 -2.55 -25.84
N ARG A 42 -5.21 -1.44 -26.24
CA ARG A 42 -4.91 -0.70 -27.47
C ARG A 42 -3.69 0.21 -27.37
N MET A 43 -3.12 0.42 -26.18
CA MET A 43 -1.92 1.25 -26.00
C MET A 43 -0.65 0.53 -26.46
N LYS A 44 0.35 1.31 -26.88
CA LYS A 44 1.70 0.79 -27.12
C LYS A 44 2.22 0.07 -25.87
N PRO A 45 2.91 -1.07 -26.01
CA PRO A 45 3.34 -1.90 -24.87
C PRO A 45 4.10 -1.14 -23.78
N PRO A 46 5.06 -0.23 -24.07
CA PRO A 46 5.78 0.49 -23.02
C PRO A 46 4.86 1.32 -22.15
N ARG A 47 3.94 2.07 -22.77
CA ARG A 47 2.99 2.92 -22.06
C ARG A 47 2.01 2.12 -21.20
N ARG A 48 1.52 1.00 -21.74
CA ARG A 48 0.63 0.09 -21.03
C ARG A 48 1.31 -0.50 -19.80
N LEU A 49 2.55 -0.99 -19.97
CA LEU A 49 3.33 -1.59 -18.89
C LEU A 49 3.65 -0.58 -17.80
N THR A 50 4.04 0.65 -18.13
CA THR A 50 4.29 1.70 -17.14
C THR A 50 3.05 2.00 -16.29
N LEU A 51 1.87 2.13 -16.90
CA LEU A 51 0.62 2.41 -16.17
C LEU A 51 0.22 1.24 -15.27
N LEU A 52 0.34 0.00 -15.75
CA LEU A 52 0.05 -1.20 -14.96
C LEU A 52 1.05 -1.39 -13.81
N ALA A 53 2.34 -1.19 -14.06
CA ALA A 53 3.39 -1.26 -13.05
C ALA A 53 3.20 -0.19 -11.96
N THR A 54 2.85 1.04 -12.36
CA THR A 54 2.54 2.13 -11.42
C THR A 54 1.35 1.76 -10.53
N LEU A 55 0.27 1.25 -11.13
CA LEU A 55 -0.93 0.86 -10.39
C LEU A 55 -0.65 -0.26 -9.38
N CYS A 56 0.16 -1.25 -9.76
CA CYS A 56 0.53 -2.36 -8.89
C CYS A 56 1.46 -1.90 -7.76
N HIS A 57 2.47 -1.09 -8.08
CA HIS A 57 3.42 -0.54 -7.11
C HIS A 57 2.70 0.27 -6.03
N VAL A 58 1.85 1.23 -6.41
CA VAL A 58 1.12 2.05 -5.42
C VAL A 58 0.12 1.21 -4.60
N ARG A 59 -0.52 0.20 -5.20
CA ARG A 59 -1.40 -0.70 -4.44
C ARG A 59 -0.64 -1.54 -3.41
N GLN A 60 0.58 -1.94 -3.72
CA GLN A 60 1.42 -2.68 -2.78
C GLN A 60 1.87 -1.82 -1.60
N THR A 61 2.22 -0.56 -1.86
CA THR A 61 2.61 0.39 -0.81
C THR A 61 1.41 0.79 0.05
N GLU A 62 0.24 1.11 -0.54
CA GLU A 62 -1.01 1.42 0.20
C GLU A 62 -1.41 0.30 1.17
N ILE A 63 -1.37 -0.96 0.72
CA ILE A 63 -1.76 -2.10 1.56
C ILE A 63 -0.72 -2.31 2.66
N THR A 64 0.57 -2.11 2.37
CA THR A 64 1.62 -2.22 3.38
C THR A 64 1.51 -1.12 4.42
N ASP A 65 1.26 0.12 4.00
CA ASP A 65 1.06 1.28 4.87
C ASP A 65 -0.18 1.10 5.76
N SER A 66 -1.30 0.65 5.19
CA SER A 66 -2.52 0.34 5.96
C SER A 66 -2.28 -0.77 7.01
N LEU A 67 -1.46 -1.78 6.67
CA LEU A 67 -1.09 -2.83 7.60
C LEU A 67 -0.15 -2.32 8.71
N VAL A 68 0.78 -1.43 8.38
CA VAL A 68 1.66 -0.76 9.35
C VAL A 68 0.85 0.12 10.30
N ASP A 69 -0.09 0.91 9.79
CA ASP A 69 -0.96 1.75 10.62
C ASP A 69 -1.81 0.89 11.57
N LEU A 70 -2.41 -0.19 11.07
CA LEU A 70 -3.15 -1.15 11.91
C LEU A 70 -2.24 -1.79 12.98
N PHE A 71 -1.01 -2.12 12.63
CA PHE A 71 -0.03 -2.68 13.56
C PHE A 71 0.33 -1.67 14.66
N ILE A 72 0.58 -0.41 14.30
CA ILE A 72 0.83 0.68 15.25
C ILE A 72 -0.37 0.84 16.20
N GLN A 73 -1.59 0.91 15.67
CA GLN A 73 -2.81 1.01 16.49
C GLN A 73 -2.95 -0.16 17.48
N LEU A 74 -2.62 -1.38 17.04
CA LEU A 74 -2.66 -2.57 17.89
C LEU A 74 -1.64 -2.49 19.03
N VAL A 75 -0.39 -2.09 18.73
CA VAL A 75 0.68 -1.92 19.72
C VAL A 75 0.28 -0.85 20.75
N LEU A 76 -0.21 0.30 20.30
CA LEU A 76 -0.69 1.37 21.19
C LEU A 76 -1.82 0.89 22.11
N LYS A 77 -2.75 0.10 21.59
CA LYS A 77 -3.86 -0.47 22.36
C LYS A 77 -3.40 -1.47 23.41
N ILE A 78 -2.39 -2.29 23.10
CA ILE A 78 -1.76 -3.21 24.05
C ILE A 78 -1.09 -2.41 25.17
N ASN A 79 -0.30 -1.40 24.82
CA ASN A 79 0.40 -0.54 25.79
C ASN A 79 -0.58 0.16 26.73
N THR A 80 -1.63 0.78 26.17
CA THR A 80 -2.69 1.43 26.95
C THR A 80 -3.42 0.44 27.88
N ARG A 81 -3.64 -0.80 27.44
CA ARG A 81 -4.25 -1.84 28.29
C ARG A 81 -3.33 -2.28 29.42
N ALA A 82 -2.02 -2.41 29.16
CA ALA A 82 -1.02 -2.75 30.15
C ALA A 82 -0.95 -1.66 31.24
N GLU A 83 -0.87 -0.39 30.86
CA GLU A 83 -0.88 0.76 31.78
C GLU A 83 -2.13 0.79 32.67
N ARG A 84 -3.32 0.56 32.09
CA ARG A 84 -4.58 0.49 32.86
C ARG A 84 -4.64 -0.72 33.80
N ARG A 85 -3.96 -1.82 33.49
CA ARG A 85 -3.91 -3.00 34.37
C ARG A 85 -3.01 -2.73 35.57
N VAL A 86 -1.86 -2.10 35.34
CA VAL A 86 -0.93 -1.66 36.38
C VAL A 86 -1.61 -0.63 37.30
N ARG A 87 -2.23 0.42 36.77
CA ARG A 87 -2.94 1.41 37.61
C ARG A 87 -4.04 0.80 38.49
N ARG A 88 -4.71 -0.25 38.01
CA ARG A 88 -5.73 -0.98 38.79
C ARG A 88 -5.16 -1.97 39.82
N SER A 89 -3.92 -2.43 39.67
CA SER A 89 -3.27 -3.21 40.72
C SER A 89 -2.75 -2.31 41.85
N TRP A 90 -2.33 -1.08 41.55
CA TRP A 90 -1.90 -0.11 42.58
C TRP A 90 -3.04 0.54 43.37
N GLY A 91 -4.27 0.59 42.84
CA GLY A 91 -5.45 1.04 43.60
C GLY A 91 -6.08 -0.02 44.52
N ARG A 92 -5.42 -1.17 44.71
CA ARG A 92 -5.84 -2.28 45.59
C ARG A 92 -4.74 -2.71 46.56
N SER A 93 -3.78 -1.84 46.83
CA SER A 93 -2.75 -1.96 47.86
C SER A 93 -2.78 -0.71 48.72
#